data_AF-A0A538S157-F1
#
_entry.id   AF-A0A538S157-F1
#
_cell.length_a   1.000
_cell.length_b   1.000
_cell.length_c   1.000
_cell.angle_alpha   90.00
_cell.angle_beta   90.00
_cell.angle_gamma   90.00
#
_symmetry.space_group_name_H-M   'P 1'
#
loop_
_entity.id
_entity.type
_entity.pdbx_description
1 polymer ?
#
loop_
_entity_poly.entity_id
_entity_poly.type
_entity_poly.pdbx_seq_one_letter_code
_entity_poly.pdbx_strand_id
1 'polypeptide(L)' 'ASDKTGSEPKDRPVTPDQVAASVYQGLGIDLNTRLPGPENRPMPIVEAEPVHELFRG' A
#
# COMPACT_ATOMS: atom_id res chain seq x y z
N ALA A 1 18.80 -10.42 8.59
CA ALA A 1 18.33 -11.62 9.32
C ALA A 1 16.83 -11.47 9.52
N SER A 2 15.99 -12.28 8.88
CA SER A 2 14.52 -12.30 9.07
C SER A 2 14.18 -13.17 10.31
N ASP A 3 13.01 -12.96 10.92
CA ASP A 3 12.57 -13.75 12.07
C ASP A 3 12.41 -15.23 11.73
N LYS A 4 12.38 -16.10 12.76
CA LYS A 4 12.45 -17.58 12.68
C LYS A 4 11.37 -18.25 11.80
N THR A 5 10.41 -17.50 11.27
CA THR A 5 9.33 -17.95 10.36
C THR A 5 9.45 -17.37 8.94
N GLY A 6 10.40 -16.46 8.67
CA GLY A 6 10.63 -15.86 7.35
C GLY A 6 9.55 -14.87 6.87
N SER A 7 8.63 -14.46 7.75
CA SER A 7 7.41 -13.73 7.35
C SER A 7 7.60 -12.24 7.09
N GLU A 8 8.59 -11.60 7.71
CA GLU A 8 8.92 -10.18 7.47
C GLU A 8 10.44 -9.94 7.44
N PRO A 9 10.94 -9.06 6.57
CA PRO A 9 12.31 -8.56 6.64
C PRO A 9 12.50 -7.78 7.94
N LYS A 10 13.57 -8.06 8.68
CA LYS A 10 13.91 -7.32 9.92
C LYS A 10 14.21 -5.84 9.67
N ASP A 11 14.65 -5.52 8.47
CA ASP A 11 14.92 -4.15 8.04
C ASP A 11 13.85 -3.72 7.02
N ARG A 12 13.03 -2.73 7.38
CA ARG A 12 11.93 -2.14 6.59
C ARG A 12 10.86 -3.14 6.11
N PRO A 13 9.98 -3.61 7.01
CA PRO A 13 8.78 -4.34 6.61
C PRO A 13 7.91 -3.47 5.69
N VAL A 14 7.35 -4.10 4.66
CA VAL A 14 6.37 -3.50 3.76
C VAL A 14 5.02 -4.11 4.09
N THR A 15 4.02 -3.26 4.35
CA THR A 15 2.67 -3.75 4.66
C THR A 15 1.90 -4.08 3.38
N PRO A 16 0.88 -4.97 3.46
CA PRO A 16 -0.02 -5.21 2.32
C PRO A 16 -0.64 -3.93 1.75
N ASP A 17 -0.95 -2.94 2.59
CA ASP A 17 -1.53 -1.67 2.15
C ASP A 17 -0.54 -0.86 1.30
N GLN A 18 0.75 -0.86 1.65
CA GLN A 18 1.79 -0.22 0.83
C GLN A 18 1.97 -0.92 -0.53
N VAL A 19 1.80 -2.24 -0.57
CA VAL A 19 1.77 -3.00 -1.83
C VAL A 19 0.58 -2.58 -2.68
N ALA A 20 -0.62 -2.52 -2.10
CA ALA A 20 -1.83 -2.08 -2.81
C ALA A 20 -1.68 -0.64 -3.34
N ALA A 21 -1.16 0.29 -2.53
CA ALA A 21 -0.88 1.66 -2.93
C ALA A 21 0.09 1.73 -4.11
N SER A 22 1.12 0.88 -4.13
CA SER A 22 2.08 0.80 -5.24
C SER A 22 1.42 0.30 -6.53
N VAL A 23 0.51 -0.68 -6.45
CA VAL A 23 -0.25 -1.16 -7.61
C VAL A 23 -1.14 -0.04 -8.16
N TYR A 24 -1.89 0.65 -7.31
CA TYR A 24 -2.74 1.77 -7.74
C TYR A 24 -1.93 2.88 -8.40
N GLN A 25 -0.79 3.28 -7.81
CA GLN A 25 0.10 4.26 -8.41
C GLN A 25 0.64 3.78 -9.76
N GLY A 26 1.09 2.52 -9.87
CA GLY A 26 1.60 1.95 -11.11
C GLY A 26 0.56 1.89 -12.23
N LEU A 27 -0.73 1.80 -11.87
CA LEU A 27 -1.86 1.87 -12.80
C LEU A 27 -2.31 3.31 -13.10
N GLY A 28 -1.69 4.33 -12.50
CA GLY A 28 -2.08 5.74 -12.66
C GLY A 28 -3.37 6.12 -11.93
N ILE A 29 -3.79 5.35 -10.93
CA ILE A 29 -4.99 5.62 -10.12
C ILE A 29 -4.59 6.57 -8.99
N ASP A 30 -5.36 7.67 -8.82
CA ASP A 30 -5.20 8.58 -7.69
C ASP A 30 -5.55 7.86 -6.37
N LEU A 31 -4.61 7.81 -5.43
CA LEU A 31 -4.82 7.18 -4.12
C LEU A 31 -5.89 7.89 -3.28
N ASN A 32 -6.22 9.15 -3.62
CA ASN A 32 -7.33 9.87 -3.01
C ASN A 32 -8.70 9.47 -3.55
N THR A 33 -8.76 8.64 -4.60
CA THR A 33 -10.02 8.09 -5.12
C THR A 33 -10.86 7.54 -3.98
N ARG A 34 -12.11 7.99 -3.89
CA ARG A 34 -13.03 7.62 -2.83
C ARG A 34 -13.98 6.53 -3.29
N LEU A 35 -14.12 5.48 -2.48
CA LEU A 35 -15.08 4.41 -2.66
C LEU A 35 -16.21 4.51 -1.63
N PRO A 36 -17.43 4.03 -1.94
CA PRO A 36 -18.49 3.92 -0.95
C PRO A 36 -18.08 2.95 0.16
N GLY A 37 -17.95 3.48 1.38
CA GLY A 37 -17.69 2.70 2.59
C GLY A 37 -18.99 2.32 3.33
N PRO A 38 -18.86 1.76 4.54
CA PRO A 38 -20.00 1.51 5.43
C PRO A 38 -20.85 2.77 5.61
N GLU A 39 -22.17 2.60 5.62
CA GLU A 39 -23.14 3.72 5.72
C GLU A 39 -22.99 4.77 4.61
N ASN A 40 -22.44 4.37 3.45
CA ASN A 40 -22.17 5.24 2.31
C ASN A 40 -21.16 6.37 2.62
N ARG A 41 -20.34 6.21 3.67
CA ARG A 41 -19.27 7.15 4.00
C ARG A 41 -18.12 6.97 3.00
N PRO A 42 -17.70 8.02 2.26
CA PRO A 42 -16.60 7.90 1.32
C PRO A 42 -15.28 7.59 2.04
N MET A 43 -14.58 6.55 1.61
CA MET A 43 -13.27 6.14 2.12
C MET A 43 -12.24 6.14 0.99
N PRO A 44 -10.96 6.47 1.23
CA PRO A 44 -9.92 6.32 0.22
C PRO A 44 -9.80 4.86 -0.24
N ILE A 45 -9.32 4.66 -1.47
CA ILE A 45 -9.08 3.31 -2.01
C ILE A 45 -7.97 2.56 -1.26
N VAL A 46 -7.05 3.30 -0.61
CA VAL A 46 -6.01 2.76 0.27
C VAL A 46 -5.55 3.84 1.26
N GLU A 47 -5.15 3.46 2.47
CA GLU A 47 -4.63 4.36 3.51
C GLU A 47 -3.13 4.10 3.78
N ALA A 48 -2.33 4.07 2.72
CA ALA A 48 -0.89 3.88 2.81
C ALA A 48 -0.15 4.59 1.68
N GLU A 49 1.11 4.92 1.94
CA GLU A 49 2.03 5.42 0.93
C GLU A 49 2.59 4.25 0.08
N PRO A 50 2.77 4.43 -1.24
CA PRO A 50 3.44 3.46 -2.10
C PRO A 50 4.88 3.16 -1.66
N VAL A 51 5.36 1.98 -2.02
CA VAL A 51 6.76 1.59 -1.82
C VAL A 51 7.63 2.42 -2.76
N HIS A 52 8.22 3.48 -2.23
CA HIS A 52 8.97 4.47 -3.01
C HIS A 52 10.15 3.87 -3.79
N GLU A 53 10.74 2.76 -3.31
CA GLU A 53 11.85 2.08 -3.98
C GLU A 53 11.46 1.51 -5.35
N LEU A 54 10.19 1.19 -5.58
CA LEU A 54 9.70 0.64 -6.85
C LEU A 54 9.68 1.66 -7.99
N PHE A 55 9.77 2.96 -7.66
CA PHE A 55 9.62 4.06 -8.62
C PHE A 55 10.89 4.91 -8.77
N ARG A 56 12.02 4.48 -8.17
CA ARG A 56 13.33 5.10 -8.41
C ARG A 56 13.92 4.49 -9.69
N GLY A 57 14.04 5.30 -10.73
CA GLY A 57 14.72 4.95 -11.98
C GLY A 57 16.24 4.92 -11.84
#